data_AF-A0A8H9LSH2-F1
#
_entry.id   AF-A0A8H9LSH2-F1
#
_cell.length_a   1.000
_cell.length_b   1.000
_cell.length_c   1.000
_cell.angle_alpha   90.00
_cell.angle_beta   90.00
_cell.angle_gamma   90.00
#
_symmetry.space_group_name_H-M   'P 1'
#
loop_
_entity.id
_entity.type
_entity.pdbx_description
1 polymer ?
#
loop_
_entity_poly.entity_id
_entity_poly.type
_entity_poly.pdbx_seq_one_letter_code
_entity_poly.pdbx_strand_id
1 'polypeptide(L)'
;MRPPTGLDRPGVGGRTRRSGCERPGCAAGVVGAVRQHLGMTAAHATDYTWFEQRYPVLGEAYCLTQVEGIGAEELLRRFDAPAGREVTGLDAVIAAWETFDDGEDEEAEALFDLDEDRLLVAVTELDGWALAIEPYGYLGSLHDVIPRLAEGTRLVSHFRNANAVDHFNWWEHGSCRLQFEPLFADQRHGSDADAPGIVGLLAACGFQPDGGRHPLHTEAAFALAERLTDVRLGPERLEAATFRLGYAPRP
;
A
#
# COMPACT_ATOMS: atom_id res chain seq x y z
N MET A 1 13.61 -5.38 65.43
CA MET A 1 12.95 -4.31 66.20
C MET A 1 11.70 -3.86 65.45
N ARG A 2 10.58 -3.76 66.16
CA ARG A 2 9.28 -3.22 65.74
C ARG A 2 8.82 -2.25 66.85
N PRO A 3 7.76 -1.45 66.65
CA PRO A 3 7.69 -0.01 66.33
C PRO A 3 7.38 0.86 67.59
N PRO A 4 6.84 2.11 67.54
CA PRO A 4 5.37 2.27 67.36
C PRO A 4 4.83 3.62 66.77
N THR A 5 3.58 3.55 66.29
CA THR A 5 2.40 4.48 66.44
C THR A 5 2.60 6.00 66.32
N GLY A 6 1.81 6.77 65.55
CA GLY A 6 0.36 6.72 65.32
C GLY A 6 -0.30 7.94 65.99
N LEU A 7 -1.17 8.68 65.28
CA LEU A 7 -2.33 9.36 65.86
C LEU A 7 -3.33 9.84 64.79
N ASP A 8 -4.58 9.56 65.13
CA ASP A 8 -5.84 9.67 64.41
C ASP A 8 -6.52 11.05 64.63
N ARG A 9 -7.12 11.60 63.55
CA ARG A 9 -8.51 12.19 63.43
C ARG A 9 -8.95 13.36 64.34
N PRO A 10 -10.17 13.96 64.18
CA PRO A 10 -11.08 14.18 63.01
C PRO A 10 -11.69 15.63 62.96
N GLY A 11 -12.54 15.92 61.95
CA GLY A 11 -13.50 17.04 61.98
C GLY A 11 -14.00 17.48 60.60
N VAL A 12 -14.93 16.77 59.96
CA VAL A 12 -16.40 17.00 59.98
C VAL A 12 -16.85 18.28 59.27
N GLY A 13 -17.63 18.09 58.20
CA GLY A 13 -18.86 18.86 57.99
C GLY A 13 -18.97 19.60 56.66
N GLY A 14 -19.91 19.18 55.80
CA GLY A 14 -20.41 20.05 54.73
C GLY A 14 -21.00 19.33 53.52
N ARG A 15 -22.22 18.79 53.66
CA ARG A 15 -23.05 18.28 52.55
C ARG A 15 -23.39 19.43 51.59
N THR A 16 -23.51 19.15 50.28
CA THR A 16 -24.81 19.21 49.56
C THR A 16 -24.72 18.80 48.07
N ARG A 17 -25.68 17.93 47.71
CA ARG A 17 -26.52 17.88 46.50
C ARG A 17 -25.92 17.50 45.12
N ARG A 18 -26.30 16.28 44.73
CA ARG A 18 -27.07 15.88 43.52
C ARG A 18 -26.76 16.61 42.20
N SER A 19 -26.28 15.83 41.24
CA SER A 19 -27.00 15.63 39.95
C SER A 19 -26.40 14.43 39.23
N GLY A 20 -27.22 13.40 39.02
CA GLY A 20 -26.89 12.34 38.06
C GLY A 20 -26.93 12.90 36.65
N CYS A 21 -25.99 12.44 35.82
CA CYS A 21 -26.18 12.32 34.39
C CYS A 21 -25.23 11.21 33.92
N GLU A 22 -25.73 9.98 33.94
CA GLU A 22 -25.26 8.96 33.02
C GLU A 22 -25.51 9.47 31.60
N ARG A 23 -24.45 9.52 30.78
CA ARG A 23 -24.61 9.48 29.33
C ARG A 23 -23.63 8.49 28.72
N PRO A 24 -24.14 7.53 27.93
CA PRO A 24 -23.36 6.60 27.13
C PRO A 24 -22.98 7.21 25.79
N GLY A 25 -21.95 6.65 25.14
CA GLY A 25 -21.77 6.75 23.69
C GLY A 25 -20.58 7.57 23.22
N CYS A 26 -19.42 6.93 23.09
CA CYS A 26 -18.41 7.28 22.09
C CYS A 26 -18.17 6.04 21.22
N ALA A 27 -19.12 5.77 20.33
CA ALA A 27 -18.96 4.86 19.21
C ALA A 27 -19.79 5.42 18.03
N ALA A 28 -19.20 6.38 17.35
CA ALA A 28 -19.61 6.95 16.06
C ALA A 28 -18.37 7.69 15.58
N GLY A 29 -17.78 7.46 14.42
CA GLY A 29 -18.22 6.82 13.20
C GLY A 29 -17.31 7.46 12.16
N VAL A 30 -16.22 6.77 11.78
CA VAL A 30 -15.30 7.26 10.74
C VAL A 30 -15.52 6.39 9.52
N VAL A 31 -16.61 6.67 8.82
CA VAL A 31 -16.69 6.36 7.39
C VAL A 31 -16.85 7.73 6.74
N GLY A 32 -15.71 8.34 6.42
CA GLY A 32 -15.66 9.56 5.62
C GLY A 32 -16.35 9.29 4.29
N ALA A 33 -17.23 10.20 3.90
CA ALA A 33 -18.11 10.08 2.76
C ALA A 33 -17.34 9.82 1.46
N VAL A 34 -17.60 8.67 0.84
CA VAL A 34 -17.30 8.42 -0.58
C VAL A 34 -18.09 9.45 -1.38
N ARG A 35 -17.40 10.43 -1.96
CA ARG A 35 -18.00 11.40 -2.89
C ARG A 35 -18.41 10.64 -4.16
N GLN A 36 -19.70 10.55 -4.42
CA GLN A 36 -20.21 10.04 -5.69
C GLN A 36 -19.90 11.06 -6.79
N HIS A 37 -18.87 10.80 -7.59
CA HIS A 37 -18.66 11.47 -8.87
C HIS A 37 -19.53 10.76 -9.92
N LEU A 38 -20.52 11.46 -10.48
CA LEU A 38 -21.35 10.96 -11.57
C LEU A 38 -20.48 10.70 -12.81
N GLY A 39 -20.39 9.44 -13.26
CA GLY A 39 -19.95 9.09 -14.63
C GLY A 39 -18.99 7.91 -14.75
N MET A 40 -18.34 7.46 -13.67
CA MET A 40 -17.48 6.28 -13.67
C MET A 40 -18.10 5.19 -12.81
N THR A 41 -18.32 4.01 -13.40
CA THR A 41 -18.61 2.80 -12.63
C THR A 41 -17.42 2.52 -11.72
N ALA A 42 -17.67 2.19 -10.45
CA ALA A 42 -16.59 1.90 -9.50
C ALA A 42 -15.77 0.70 -9.97
N ALA A 43 -14.43 0.78 -9.85
CA ALA A 43 -13.49 -0.20 -10.37
C ALA A 43 -13.81 -1.64 -9.97
N HIS A 44 -13.67 -2.57 -10.89
CA HIS A 44 -13.87 -4.00 -10.66
C HIS A 44 -12.75 -4.81 -11.33
N ALA A 45 -12.47 -6.02 -10.85
CA ALA A 45 -11.41 -6.88 -11.36
C ALA A 45 -11.41 -7.01 -12.90
N THR A 46 -12.57 -7.09 -13.53
CA THR A 46 -12.68 -7.19 -14.99
C THR A 46 -12.03 -6.02 -15.76
N ASP A 47 -11.93 -4.84 -15.15
CA ASP A 47 -11.35 -3.64 -15.74
C ASP A 47 -9.82 -3.73 -15.91
N TYR A 48 -9.18 -4.70 -15.24
CA TYR A 48 -7.73 -4.87 -15.15
C TYR A 48 -7.20 -6.13 -15.85
N THR A 49 -8.07 -6.88 -16.53
CA THR A 49 -7.72 -8.12 -17.26
C THR A 49 -6.76 -7.91 -18.44
N TRP A 50 -6.53 -6.65 -18.83
CA TRP A 50 -5.57 -6.28 -19.87
C TRP A 50 -4.11 -6.36 -19.37
N PHE A 51 -3.84 -6.29 -18.06
CA PHE A 51 -2.49 -6.06 -17.52
C PHE A 51 -1.51 -7.16 -17.89
N GLU A 52 -1.79 -8.41 -17.53
CA GLU A 52 -0.92 -9.55 -17.87
C GLU A 52 -0.82 -9.77 -19.38
N GLN A 53 -1.90 -9.52 -20.12
CA GLN A 53 -1.92 -9.68 -21.59
C GLN A 53 -1.01 -8.65 -22.28
N ARG A 54 -0.96 -7.42 -21.76
CA ARG A 54 -0.18 -6.33 -22.33
C ARG A 54 1.26 -6.31 -21.84
N TYR A 55 1.48 -6.68 -20.59
CA TYR A 55 2.80 -6.67 -19.93
C TYR A 55 3.10 -8.04 -19.31
N PRO A 56 3.43 -9.08 -20.10
CA PRO A 56 3.64 -10.44 -19.59
C PRO A 56 4.73 -10.54 -18.52
N VAL A 57 5.82 -9.76 -18.65
CA VAL A 57 6.91 -9.68 -17.66
C VAL A 57 6.38 -9.28 -16.29
N LEU A 58 5.55 -8.23 -16.24
CA LEU A 58 4.90 -7.79 -15.00
C LEU A 58 3.75 -8.71 -14.60
N GLY A 59 3.11 -9.38 -15.55
CA GLY A 59 2.14 -10.44 -15.28
C GLY A 59 2.75 -11.57 -14.47
N GLU A 60 4.01 -11.93 -14.76
CA GLU A 60 4.73 -12.98 -14.04
C GLU A 60 5.13 -12.56 -12.62
N ALA A 61 5.74 -11.39 -12.45
CA ALA A 61 6.11 -10.86 -11.14
C ALA A 61 6.19 -9.33 -11.11
N TYR A 62 5.61 -8.71 -10.08
CA TYR A 62 5.65 -7.27 -9.88
C TYR A 62 5.38 -6.88 -8.42
N CYS A 63 5.79 -5.67 -8.05
CA CYS A 63 5.21 -4.92 -6.95
C CYS A 63 4.77 -3.53 -7.43
N LEU A 64 3.54 -3.14 -7.11
CA LEU A 64 3.05 -1.76 -7.28
C LEU A 64 2.84 -1.14 -5.91
N THR A 65 3.40 0.04 -5.69
CA THR A 65 3.26 0.79 -4.43
C THR A 65 2.86 2.22 -4.70
N GLN A 66 1.69 2.62 -4.20
CA GLN A 66 1.15 3.96 -4.28
C GLN A 66 1.31 4.64 -2.92
N VAL A 67 1.95 5.81 -2.88
CA VAL A 67 2.15 6.59 -1.65
C VAL A 67 1.61 8.01 -1.84
N GLU A 68 0.71 8.43 -0.95
CA GLU A 68 -0.02 9.69 -1.07
C GLU A 68 0.88 10.89 -0.73
N GLY A 69 0.70 12.00 -1.46
CA GLY A 69 1.20 13.32 -1.05
C GLY A 69 2.71 13.51 -1.05
N ILE A 70 3.47 12.58 -1.62
CA ILE A 70 4.92 12.70 -1.83
C ILE A 70 5.25 12.59 -3.32
N GLY A 71 6.39 13.19 -3.72
CA GLY A 71 6.88 13.11 -5.10
C GLY A 71 7.76 11.89 -5.35
N ALA A 72 8.11 11.67 -6.62
CA ALA A 72 8.89 10.51 -7.06
C ALA A 72 10.27 10.42 -6.39
N GLU A 73 10.97 11.54 -6.26
CA GLU A 73 12.29 11.59 -5.61
C GLU A 73 12.23 11.25 -4.12
N GLU A 74 11.19 11.71 -3.43
CA GLU A 74 10.99 11.41 -2.01
C GLU A 74 10.66 9.92 -1.82
N LEU A 75 9.86 9.33 -2.71
CA LEU A 75 9.59 7.89 -2.64
C LEU A 75 10.86 7.07 -2.93
N LEU A 76 11.65 7.42 -3.94
CA LEU A 76 12.95 6.77 -4.20
C LEU A 76 13.90 6.90 -2.99
N ARG A 77 13.96 8.08 -2.35
CA ARG A 77 14.73 8.28 -1.13
C ARG A 77 14.25 7.35 0.01
N ARG A 78 12.94 7.14 0.17
CA ARG A 78 12.39 6.18 1.16
C ARG A 78 12.67 4.72 0.80
N PHE A 79 12.97 4.41 -0.45
CA PHE A 79 13.49 3.10 -0.85
C PHE A 79 15.01 2.96 -0.64
N ASP A 80 15.72 4.02 -0.22
CA ASP A 80 17.19 4.09 -0.29
C ASP A 80 17.72 3.85 -1.72
N ALA A 81 16.94 4.27 -2.72
CA ALA A 81 17.23 4.12 -4.13
C ALA A 81 17.89 5.40 -4.67
N PRO A 82 19.18 5.39 -5.04
CA PRO A 82 19.77 6.48 -5.81
C PRO A 82 18.97 6.67 -7.10
N ALA A 83 18.58 7.91 -7.37
CA ALA A 83 17.74 8.22 -8.51
C ALA A 83 18.58 8.35 -9.79
N GLY A 84 18.21 7.58 -10.80
CA GLY A 84 18.83 7.57 -12.13
C GLY A 84 18.02 8.35 -13.16
N ARG A 85 18.16 7.96 -14.43
CA ARG A 85 17.49 8.58 -15.58
C ARG A 85 15.97 8.46 -15.51
N GLU A 86 15.32 9.22 -16.38
CA GLU A 86 13.90 9.11 -16.64
C GLU A 86 13.64 8.35 -17.93
N VAL A 87 12.56 7.56 -17.94
CA VAL A 87 12.05 6.84 -19.11
C VAL A 87 10.55 7.13 -19.25
N THR A 88 10.01 7.11 -20.47
CA THR A 88 8.58 7.36 -20.70
C THR A 88 7.90 6.09 -21.22
N GLY A 89 6.81 5.72 -20.56
CA GLY A 89 6.04 4.52 -20.85
C GLY A 89 6.51 3.28 -20.09
N LEU A 90 5.56 2.43 -19.74
CA LEU A 90 5.82 1.18 -19.00
C LEU A 90 6.68 0.18 -19.80
N ASP A 91 6.58 0.17 -21.12
CA ASP A 91 7.48 -0.63 -21.97
C ASP A 91 8.95 -0.22 -21.79
N ALA A 92 9.22 1.08 -21.64
CA ALA A 92 10.58 1.58 -21.41
C ALA A 92 11.09 1.27 -20.00
N VAL A 93 10.20 1.18 -19.01
CA VAL A 93 10.53 0.67 -17.67
C VAL A 93 10.92 -0.80 -17.72
N ILE A 94 10.17 -1.63 -18.45
CA ILE A 94 10.48 -3.06 -18.61
C ILE A 94 11.81 -3.24 -19.31
N ALA A 95 12.06 -2.53 -20.42
CA ALA A 95 13.34 -2.59 -21.13
C ALA A 95 14.52 -2.12 -20.26
N ALA A 96 14.31 -1.10 -19.41
CA ALA A 96 15.33 -0.66 -18.46
C ALA A 96 15.60 -1.71 -17.37
N TRP A 97 14.57 -2.40 -16.89
CA TRP A 97 14.74 -3.53 -15.97
C TRP A 97 15.48 -4.69 -16.61
N GLU A 98 15.15 -5.09 -17.84
CA GLU A 98 15.87 -6.15 -18.56
C GLU A 98 17.36 -5.81 -18.73
N THR A 99 17.66 -4.58 -19.14
CA THR A 99 19.05 -4.09 -19.28
C THR A 99 19.79 -4.13 -17.93
N PHE A 100 19.11 -3.78 -16.84
CA PHE A 100 19.68 -3.83 -15.49
C PHE A 100 19.90 -5.27 -15.00
N ASP A 101 18.92 -6.17 -15.21
CA ASP A 101 18.98 -7.57 -14.79
C ASP A 101 20.07 -8.35 -15.54
N ASP A 102 20.28 -8.03 -16.82
CA ASP A 102 21.37 -8.57 -17.64
C ASP A 102 22.76 -8.02 -17.25
N GLY A 103 22.81 -7.01 -16.38
CA GLY A 103 24.06 -6.36 -15.95
C GLY A 103 24.66 -5.43 -17.00
N GLU A 104 23.85 -4.88 -17.91
CA GLU A 104 24.28 -4.01 -19.01
C GLU A 104 23.91 -2.53 -18.80
N ASP A 105 23.40 -2.16 -17.61
CA ASP A 105 23.01 -0.78 -17.29
C ASP A 105 24.21 0.08 -16.84
N GLU A 106 24.85 0.76 -17.79
CA GLU A 106 26.00 1.65 -17.54
C GLU A 106 25.72 2.76 -16.50
N GLU A 107 24.46 3.22 -16.37
CA GLU A 107 24.11 4.22 -15.35
C GLU A 107 24.08 3.59 -13.96
N ALA A 108 23.56 2.37 -13.84
CA ALA A 108 23.60 1.61 -12.59
C ALA A 108 25.04 1.40 -12.12
N GLU A 109 25.94 1.01 -13.01
CA GLU A 109 27.39 0.84 -12.72
C GLU A 109 28.06 2.12 -12.20
N ALA A 110 27.55 3.29 -12.62
CA ALA A 110 28.08 4.59 -12.20
C ALA A 110 27.50 5.07 -10.86
N LEU A 111 26.35 4.52 -10.42
CA LEU A 111 25.63 4.96 -9.22
C LEU A 111 26.00 4.18 -7.96
N PHE A 112 26.40 2.91 -8.09
CA PHE A 112 26.74 2.04 -6.98
C PHE A 112 27.71 0.93 -7.41
N ASP A 113 28.37 0.30 -6.44
CA ASP A 113 29.29 -0.81 -6.73
C ASP A 113 28.50 -2.04 -7.23
N LEU A 114 28.95 -2.67 -8.31
CA LEU A 114 28.30 -3.86 -8.90
C LEU A 114 28.18 -5.07 -7.96
N ASP A 115 28.97 -5.10 -6.88
CA ASP A 115 28.86 -6.12 -5.83
C ASP A 115 27.63 -5.90 -4.92
N GLU A 116 26.97 -4.73 -5.01
CA GLU A 116 25.74 -4.44 -4.27
C GLU A 116 24.51 -5.00 -5.00
N ASP A 117 23.86 -5.99 -4.40
CA ASP A 117 22.60 -6.54 -4.90
C ASP A 117 21.47 -5.52 -4.75
N ARG A 118 20.88 -5.12 -5.88
CA ARG A 118 19.88 -4.07 -5.95
C ARG A 118 18.68 -4.47 -6.83
N LEU A 119 17.58 -3.78 -6.61
CA LEU A 119 16.33 -3.89 -7.36
C LEU A 119 16.05 -2.56 -8.07
N LEU A 120 15.64 -2.62 -9.33
CA LEU A 120 15.15 -1.45 -10.04
C LEU A 120 13.73 -1.08 -9.57
N VAL A 121 13.54 0.19 -9.24
CA VAL A 121 12.25 0.79 -8.89
C VAL A 121 12.00 1.96 -9.83
N ALA A 122 10.89 1.94 -10.56
CA ALA A 122 10.49 3.03 -11.45
C ALA A 122 9.35 3.82 -10.81
N VAL A 123 9.51 5.12 -10.63
CA VAL A 123 8.54 5.95 -9.91
C VAL A 123 7.96 7.04 -10.80
N THR A 124 6.64 7.17 -10.83
CA THR A 124 5.92 8.28 -11.46
C THR A 124 4.93 8.91 -10.48
N GLU A 125 4.35 10.04 -10.84
CA GLU A 125 3.36 10.76 -10.03
C GLU A 125 2.02 10.83 -10.76
N LEU A 126 0.93 10.37 -10.12
CA LEU A 126 -0.42 10.33 -10.68
C LEU A 126 -1.44 10.75 -9.61
N ASP A 127 -2.28 11.74 -9.93
CA ASP A 127 -3.43 12.14 -9.11
C ASP A 127 -3.11 12.42 -7.62
N GLY A 128 -1.91 12.95 -7.33
CA GLY A 128 -1.45 13.23 -5.96
C GLY A 128 -0.79 12.06 -5.24
N TRP A 129 -0.51 10.96 -5.96
CA TRP A 129 0.19 9.78 -5.46
C TRP A 129 1.48 9.56 -6.24
N ALA A 130 2.56 9.21 -5.54
CA ALA A 130 3.72 8.59 -6.17
C ALA A 130 3.44 7.09 -6.36
N LEU A 131 3.57 6.59 -7.59
CA LEU A 131 3.46 5.19 -7.96
C LEU A 131 4.84 4.63 -8.25
N ALA A 132 5.31 3.70 -7.41
CA ALA A 132 6.45 2.85 -7.70
C ALA A 132 6.01 1.55 -8.39
N ILE A 133 6.76 1.17 -9.42
CA ILE A 133 6.63 -0.08 -10.17
C ILE A 133 7.96 -0.82 -10.04
N GLU A 134 7.90 -2.06 -9.56
CA GLU A 134 9.07 -2.92 -9.39
C GLU A 134 8.86 -4.20 -10.24
N PRO A 135 9.40 -4.28 -11.47
CA PRO A 135 9.42 -5.53 -12.21
C PRO A 135 10.26 -6.56 -11.44
N TYR A 136 9.69 -7.73 -11.15
CA TYR A 136 10.32 -8.75 -10.29
C TYR A 136 10.76 -8.29 -8.89
N GLY A 137 10.40 -7.07 -8.47
CA GLY A 137 10.66 -6.55 -7.13
C GLY A 137 9.52 -6.86 -6.16
N TYR A 138 9.79 -6.59 -4.89
CA TYR A 138 8.92 -6.98 -3.77
C TYR A 138 9.05 -6.04 -2.57
N LEU A 139 9.78 -4.94 -2.68
CA LEU A 139 10.09 -4.05 -1.55
C LEU A 139 8.82 -3.49 -0.94
N GLY A 140 7.86 -3.09 -1.79
CA GLY A 140 6.53 -2.65 -1.38
C GLY A 140 5.68 -3.69 -0.65
N SER A 141 6.07 -4.96 -0.60
CA SER A 141 5.38 -6.01 0.17
C SER A 141 6.05 -6.34 1.52
N LEU A 142 7.26 -5.84 1.77
CA LEU A 142 8.03 -6.22 2.95
C LEU A 142 7.58 -5.45 4.18
N HIS A 143 7.26 -6.19 5.25
CA HIS A 143 6.82 -5.62 6.51
C HIS A 143 7.85 -4.66 7.13
N ASP A 144 9.14 -4.89 6.91
CA ASP A 144 10.21 -4.04 7.46
C ASP A 144 10.48 -2.78 6.61
N VAL A 145 9.99 -2.75 5.36
CA VAL A 145 10.16 -1.61 4.43
C VAL A 145 8.93 -0.70 4.44
N ILE A 146 7.73 -1.28 4.44
CA ILE A 146 6.46 -0.53 4.35
C ILE A 146 6.33 0.61 5.39
N PRO A 147 6.67 0.44 6.68
CA PRO A 147 6.55 1.51 7.68
C PRO A 147 7.30 2.78 7.30
N ARG A 148 8.48 2.64 6.67
CA ARG A 148 9.28 3.76 6.18
C ARG A 148 8.66 4.40 4.95
N LEU A 149 8.16 3.60 4.00
CA LEU A 149 7.46 4.12 2.82
C LEU A 149 6.19 4.90 3.20
N ALA A 150 5.42 4.37 4.16
CA ALA A 150 4.16 4.93 4.63
C ALA A 150 4.31 6.02 5.71
N GLU A 151 5.53 6.42 6.07
CA GLU A 151 5.75 7.37 7.18
C GLU A 151 5.03 8.69 6.94
N GLY A 152 4.16 9.07 7.88
CA GLY A 152 3.38 10.31 7.85
C GLY A 152 2.33 10.39 6.75
N THR A 153 2.08 9.30 6.01
CA THR A 153 1.23 9.30 4.82
C THR A 153 0.35 8.05 4.76
N ARG A 154 -0.30 7.83 3.62
CA ARG A 154 -1.07 6.66 3.25
C ARG A 154 -0.34 5.91 2.14
N LEU A 155 -0.35 4.59 2.24
CA LEU A 155 0.27 3.69 1.28
C LEU A 155 -0.70 2.57 0.92
N VAL A 156 -0.78 2.25 -0.36
CA VAL A 156 -1.41 1.03 -0.87
C VAL A 156 -0.41 0.31 -1.76
N SER A 157 -0.12 -0.95 -1.46
CA SER A 157 0.72 -1.78 -2.33
C SER A 157 0.07 -3.12 -2.61
N HIS A 158 0.36 -3.65 -3.79
CA HIS A 158 0.05 -5.03 -4.11
C HIS A 158 1.16 -5.66 -4.94
N PHE A 159 1.37 -6.94 -4.69
CA PHE A 159 2.51 -7.70 -5.16
C PHE A 159 2.07 -9.09 -5.60
N ARG A 160 2.78 -9.62 -6.59
CA ARG A 160 2.73 -11.02 -7.00
C ARG A 160 4.13 -11.45 -7.45
N ASN A 161 4.54 -12.68 -7.15
CA ASN A 161 5.72 -13.29 -7.77
C ASN A 161 5.38 -14.46 -8.71
N ALA A 162 6.42 -14.97 -9.38
CA ALA A 162 6.33 -16.11 -10.30
C ALA A 162 5.82 -17.42 -9.64
N ASN A 163 5.90 -17.53 -8.32
CA ASN A 163 5.35 -18.66 -7.55
C ASN A 163 3.87 -18.45 -7.17
N ALA A 164 3.23 -17.39 -7.67
CA ALA A 164 1.87 -16.96 -7.36
C ALA A 164 1.65 -16.66 -5.86
N VAL A 165 2.71 -16.32 -5.11
CA VAL A 165 2.56 -15.68 -3.81
C VAL A 165 2.20 -14.23 -4.05
N ASP A 166 1.16 -13.76 -3.38
CA ASP A 166 0.65 -12.41 -3.53
C ASP A 166 0.41 -11.74 -2.17
N HIS A 167 0.50 -10.41 -2.14
CA HIS A 167 0.24 -9.63 -0.94
C HIS A 167 -0.47 -8.33 -1.34
N PHE A 168 -1.42 -7.92 -0.52
CA PHE A 168 -2.02 -6.59 -0.55
C PHE A 168 -1.77 -5.91 0.79
N ASN A 169 -1.36 -4.64 0.77
CA ASN A 169 -1.12 -3.85 1.97
C ASN A 169 -1.78 -2.48 1.84
N TRP A 170 -2.52 -2.07 2.86
CA TRP A 170 -2.95 -0.70 3.05
C TRP A 170 -2.52 -0.22 4.43
N TRP A 171 -1.70 0.83 4.42
CA TRP A 171 -1.17 1.49 5.60
C TRP A 171 -1.56 2.95 5.61
N GLU A 172 -1.79 3.48 6.81
CA GLU A 172 -2.14 4.88 7.00
C GLU A 172 -1.55 5.36 8.33
N HIS A 173 -0.75 6.43 8.27
CA HIS A 173 -0.08 7.05 9.41
C HIS A 173 0.67 6.04 10.29
N GLY A 174 1.38 5.09 9.67
CA GLY A 174 2.17 4.06 10.36
C GLY A 174 1.36 2.90 10.94
N SER A 175 0.05 2.82 10.69
CA SER A 175 -0.80 1.70 11.10
C SER A 175 -1.18 0.83 9.89
N CYS A 176 -1.00 -0.49 10.02
CA CYS A 176 -1.57 -1.45 9.08
C CYS A 176 -3.11 -1.45 9.21
N ARG A 177 -3.80 -0.98 8.17
CA ARG A 177 -5.26 -0.93 8.10
C ARG A 177 -5.83 -2.25 7.60
N LEU A 178 -5.26 -2.75 6.50
CA LEU A 178 -5.64 -4.01 5.86
C LEU A 178 -4.42 -4.67 5.22
N GLN A 179 -4.23 -5.95 5.48
CA GLN A 179 -3.23 -6.79 4.85
C GLN A 179 -3.78 -8.19 4.64
N PHE A 180 -3.55 -8.78 3.47
CA PHE A 180 -3.97 -10.14 3.12
C PHE A 180 -3.25 -10.64 1.88
N GLU A 181 -3.32 -11.95 1.61
CA GLU A 181 -2.98 -12.54 0.31
C GLU A 181 -4.22 -12.47 -0.59
N PRO A 182 -4.21 -11.75 -1.73
CA PRO A 182 -5.32 -11.72 -2.66
C PRO A 182 -5.94 -13.08 -3.01
N LEU A 183 -5.14 -14.16 -3.03
CA LEU A 183 -5.64 -15.53 -3.23
C LEU A 183 -6.51 -16.05 -2.07
N PHE A 184 -6.30 -15.53 -0.85
CA PHE A 184 -6.96 -15.92 0.40
C PHE A 184 -7.55 -14.68 1.11
N ALA A 185 -8.45 -13.96 0.45
CA ALA A 185 -9.01 -12.70 0.96
C ALA A 185 -9.86 -12.85 2.24
N ASP A 186 -10.20 -14.07 2.63
CA ASP A 186 -10.81 -14.40 3.92
C ASP A 186 -9.79 -14.36 5.08
N GLN A 187 -8.50 -14.52 4.80
CA GLN A 187 -7.39 -14.50 5.76
C GLN A 187 -6.71 -13.12 5.76
N ARG A 188 -7.31 -12.20 6.49
CA ARG A 188 -6.93 -10.78 6.52
C ARG A 188 -6.58 -10.29 7.92
N HIS A 189 -5.69 -9.30 7.96
CA HIS A 189 -5.12 -8.69 9.15
C HIS A 189 -5.13 -7.17 9.05
N GLY A 190 -4.85 -6.48 10.17
CA GLY A 190 -4.88 -5.02 10.27
C GLY A 190 -6.07 -4.49 11.08
N SER A 191 -6.05 -3.20 11.39
CA SER A 191 -7.04 -2.58 12.29
C SER A 191 -8.47 -2.60 11.75
N ASP A 192 -8.63 -2.64 10.43
CA ASP A 192 -9.92 -2.56 9.74
C ASP A 192 -10.33 -3.88 9.08
N ALA A 193 -9.53 -4.94 9.23
CA ALA A 193 -9.68 -6.19 8.51
C ALA A 193 -11.13 -6.73 8.51
N ASP A 194 -11.80 -6.69 9.66
CA ASP A 194 -13.17 -7.20 9.84
C ASP A 194 -14.25 -6.12 9.85
N ALA A 195 -13.91 -4.88 9.49
CA ALA A 195 -14.90 -3.82 9.39
C ALA A 195 -15.93 -4.18 8.29
N PRO A 196 -17.25 -4.06 8.55
CA PRO A 196 -18.27 -4.41 7.54
C PRO A 196 -18.11 -3.67 6.21
N GLY A 197 -17.55 -2.46 6.24
CA GLY A 197 -17.21 -1.69 5.04
C GLY A 197 -16.12 -2.33 4.18
N ILE A 198 -15.14 -3.01 4.78
CA ILE A 198 -14.05 -3.68 4.06
C ILE A 198 -14.53 -4.95 3.38
N VAL A 199 -15.34 -5.76 4.05
CA VAL A 199 -15.93 -6.97 3.43
C VAL A 199 -16.77 -6.58 2.20
N GLY A 200 -17.62 -5.55 2.33
CA GLY A 200 -18.40 -5.02 1.21
C GLY A 200 -17.53 -4.45 0.08
N LEU A 201 -16.45 -3.76 0.42
CA LEU A 201 -15.49 -3.22 -0.55
C LEU A 201 -14.78 -4.34 -1.34
N LEU A 202 -14.25 -5.35 -0.64
CA LEU A 202 -13.61 -6.51 -1.26
C LEU A 202 -14.55 -7.23 -2.23
N ALA A 203 -15.77 -7.52 -1.79
CA ALA A 203 -16.80 -8.12 -2.64
C ALA A 203 -17.11 -7.26 -3.89
N ALA A 204 -17.18 -5.94 -3.72
CA ALA A 204 -17.43 -5.02 -4.82
C ALA A 204 -16.26 -4.90 -5.82
N CYS A 205 -15.05 -5.29 -5.44
CA CYS A 205 -13.89 -5.39 -6.33
C CYS A 205 -13.82 -6.73 -7.09
N GLY A 206 -14.57 -7.74 -6.65
CA GLY A 206 -14.58 -9.08 -7.24
C GLY A 206 -13.95 -10.18 -6.38
N PHE A 207 -13.52 -9.86 -5.14
CA PHE A 207 -13.12 -10.89 -4.18
C PHE A 207 -14.34 -11.67 -3.66
N GLN A 208 -14.13 -12.89 -3.16
CA GLN A 208 -15.13 -13.63 -2.39
C GLN A 208 -14.67 -13.71 -0.93
N PRO A 209 -14.94 -12.68 -0.10
CA PRO A 209 -14.34 -12.54 1.23
C PRO A 209 -14.76 -13.61 2.25
N ASP A 210 -15.74 -14.45 1.89
CA ASP A 210 -16.25 -15.57 2.69
C ASP A 210 -15.66 -16.93 2.26
N GLY A 211 -14.63 -16.92 1.39
CA GLY A 211 -13.88 -18.08 0.94
C GLY A 211 -14.18 -18.54 -0.49
N GLY A 212 -13.26 -19.29 -1.08
CA GLY A 212 -13.32 -19.80 -2.45
C GLY A 212 -12.10 -19.42 -3.30
N ARG A 213 -11.96 -20.02 -4.48
CA ARG A 213 -10.89 -19.64 -5.42
C ARG A 213 -11.28 -18.34 -6.12
N HIS A 214 -10.41 -17.34 -6.08
CA HIS A 214 -10.61 -16.07 -6.77
C HIS A 214 -9.92 -16.10 -8.14
N PRO A 215 -10.63 -16.30 -9.27
CA PRO A 215 -9.99 -16.43 -10.58
C PRO A 215 -9.32 -15.13 -11.04
N LEU A 216 -9.74 -13.98 -10.52
CA LEU A 216 -9.23 -12.65 -10.85
C LEU A 216 -8.69 -11.92 -9.61
N HIS A 217 -8.01 -12.63 -8.69
CA HIS A 217 -7.50 -12.04 -7.44
C HIS A 217 -6.50 -10.91 -7.70
N THR A 218 -5.59 -11.10 -8.66
CA THR A 218 -4.62 -10.09 -9.07
C THR A 218 -5.34 -8.83 -9.55
N GLU A 219 -6.31 -8.97 -10.45
CA GLU A 219 -7.06 -7.84 -10.97
C GLU A 219 -7.99 -7.20 -9.93
N ALA A 220 -8.53 -7.99 -9.01
CA ALA A 220 -9.30 -7.49 -7.88
C ALA A 220 -8.42 -6.65 -6.93
N ALA A 221 -7.13 -6.96 -6.80
CA ALA A 221 -6.16 -6.15 -6.07
C ALA A 221 -5.94 -4.78 -6.74
N PHE A 222 -5.83 -4.73 -8.07
CA PHE A 222 -5.80 -3.45 -8.80
C PHE A 222 -7.08 -2.63 -8.57
N ALA A 223 -8.25 -3.27 -8.67
CA ALA A 223 -9.54 -2.60 -8.44
C ALA A 223 -9.66 -2.09 -7.00
N LEU A 224 -9.17 -2.84 -6.01
CA LEU A 224 -9.10 -2.41 -4.62
C LEU A 224 -8.15 -1.23 -4.43
N ALA A 225 -6.99 -1.25 -5.08
CA ALA A 225 -6.05 -0.15 -5.04
C ALA A 225 -6.69 1.13 -5.59
N GLU A 226 -7.28 1.10 -6.79
CA GLU A 226 -8.00 2.25 -7.37
C GLU A 226 -9.10 2.77 -6.44
N ARG A 227 -9.92 1.89 -5.84
CA ARG A 227 -10.98 2.35 -4.93
C ARG A 227 -10.47 2.96 -3.62
N LEU A 228 -9.29 2.58 -3.18
CA LEU A 228 -8.67 3.15 -2.00
C LEU A 228 -8.00 4.49 -2.33
N THR A 229 -7.36 4.61 -3.48
CA THR A 229 -6.52 5.78 -3.83
C THR A 229 -7.19 6.80 -4.75
N ASP A 230 -8.30 6.41 -5.39
CA ASP A 230 -8.92 7.07 -6.55
C ASP A 230 -7.96 7.19 -7.77
N VAL A 231 -6.83 6.45 -7.77
CA VAL A 231 -5.85 6.42 -8.87
C VAL A 231 -6.16 5.26 -9.80
N ARG A 232 -6.69 5.57 -10.98
CA ARG A 232 -6.94 4.55 -12.01
C ARG A 232 -5.69 4.24 -12.82
N LEU A 233 -5.24 3.00 -12.83
CA LEU A 233 -4.14 2.56 -13.69
C LEU A 233 -4.72 2.02 -15.01
N GLY A 234 -4.45 2.70 -16.12
CA GLY A 234 -4.90 2.29 -17.44
C GLY A 234 -3.74 2.30 -18.44
N PRO A 235 -3.82 1.52 -19.55
CA PRO A 235 -2.74 1.41 -20.53
C PRO A 235 -2.24 2.77 -21.02
N GLU A 236 -3.15 3.61 -21.52
CA GLU A 236 -2.83 4.94 -22.06
C GLU A 236 -2.12 5.84 -21.04
N ARG A 237 -2.49 5.73 -19.75
CA ARG A 237 -1.86 6.52 -18.68
C ARG A 237 -0.44 6.06 -18.40
N LEU A 238 -0.24 4.75 -18.31
CA LEU A 238 1.06 4.15 -18.02
C LEU A 238 2.02 4.28 -19.21
N GLU A 239 1.51 4.33 -20.43
CA GLU A 239 2.27 4.59 -21.66
C GLU A 239 2.69 6.07 -21.78
N ALA A 240 1.86 6.99 -21.31
CA ALA A 240 2.15 8.42 -21.33
C ALA A 240 2.97 8.90 -20.12
N ALA A 241 3.05 8.11 -19.04
CA ALA A 241 3.73 8.49 -17.81
C ALA A 241 5.26 8.49 -18.00
N THR A 242 5.90 9.51 -17.43
CA THR A 242 7.37 9.54 -17.26
C THR A 242 7.70 8.97 -15.90
N PHE A 243 8.63 8.02 -15.87
CA PHE A 243 9.12 7.33 -14.68
C PHE A 243 10.56 7.72 -14.43
N ARG A 244 10.88 8.07 -13.20
CA ARG A 244 12.26 8.20 -12.72
C ARG A 244 12.71 6.87 -12.15
N LEU A 245 13.81 6.35 -12.68
CA LEU A 245 14.39 5.09 -12.23
C LEU A 245 15.17 5.31 -10.92
N GLY A 246 15.27 4.26 -10.12
CA GLY A 246 16.22 4.18 -9.02
C GLY A 246 16.51 2.74 -8.64
N TYR A 247 17.56 2.55 -7.86
CA TYR A 247 18.13 1.22 -7.57
C TYR A 247 18.18 1.00 -6.07
N ALA A 248 17.18 0.32 -5.52
CA ALA A 248 17.06 0.08 -4.09
C ALA A 248 17.90 -1.14 -3.66
N PRO A 249 18.52 -1.13 -2.46
CA PRO A 249 19.21 -2.31 -1.94
C PRO A 249 18.24 -3.48 -1.78
N ARG A 250 18.68 -4.68 -2.18
CA ARG A 250 17.96 -5.91 -1.87
C ARG A 250 18.15 -6.24 -0.38
N PRO A 251 17.07 -6.43 0.40
CA PRO A 251 17.16 -6.77 1.83
C PRO A 251 17.76 -8.15 2.13
#